data_AF-A0A2P5KVV4-F1
#
_entry.id   AF-A0A2P5KVV4-F1
#
_cell.length_a   1.000
_cell.length_b   1.000
_cell.length_c   1.000
_cell.angle_alpha   90.00
_cell.angle_beta   90.00
_cell.angle_gamma   90.00
#
_symmetry.space_group_name_H-M   'P 1'
#
loop_
_entity.id
_entity.type
_entity.pdbx_description
1 polymer ?
#
loop_
_entity_poly.entity_id
_entity_poly.type
_entity_poly.pdbx_seq_one_letter_code
_entity_poly.pdbx_strand_id
1 'polypeptide(L)'
;MAARLRLFSCNRWNVLSFHDADHGPGDGTPIDQHIRGVLARGGYDIEGGRVSILCYPRVLGYVFNPLSVFYAFDRRGALMAIVYEVNNTFGERTSYVIGIDDPDASVHAQSCSKDMDVSPFASREGNYSFRITRPDEELLLAVQLRDDAGPLIKTLFRGRREKLDDANLLGLSLRFPLLTLKVIGAIHCEAAKLWLKGIPLVQRHRSPRYTVTNVLSKR
;
A
#
# COMPACT_ATOMS: atom_id res chain seq x y z
N MET A 1 -19.15 -10.19 4.02
CA MET A 1 -18.16 -11.21 3.60
C MET A 1 -17.48 -11.71 4.87
N ALA A 2 -17.43 -12.99 5.20
CA ALA A 2 -17.15 -14.11 4.33
C ALA A 2 -17.94 -15.36 4.76
N ALA A 3 -18.18 -16.29 3.83
CA ALA A 3 -18.27 -17.69 4.20
C ALA A 3 -17.09 -18.02 5.13
N ARG A 4 -17.30 -18.89 6.13
CA ARG A 4 -16.26 -19.21 7.12
C ARG A 4 -15.08 -19.90 6.43
N LEU A 5 -14.11 -19.12 5.93
CA LEU A 5 -12.86 -19.61 5.36
C LEU A 5 -12.02 -20.25 6.46
N ARG A 6 -11.49 -21.44 6.20
CA ARG A 6 -10.68 -22.20 7.14
C ARG A 6 -9.24 -21.68 7.18
N LEU A 7 -8.71 -21.23 6.04
CA LEU A 7 -7.31 -20.78 5.90
C LEU A 7 -7.13 -19.26 5.95
N PHE A 8 -8.22 -18.50 6.07
CA PHE A 8 -8.19 -17.05 6.17
C PHE A 8 -8.95 -16.52 7.38
N SER A 9 -8.48 -15.42 7.96
CA SER A 9 -9.20 -14.73 9.03
C SER A 9 -8.84 -13.26 9.19
N CYS A 10 -9.75 -12.48 9.78
CA CYS A 10 -9.52 -11.10 10.18
C CYS A 10 -9.28 -11.00 11.70
N ASN A 11 -8.28 -10.21 12.10
CA ASN A 11 -7.90 -9.92 13.49
C ASN A 11 -7.69 -11.15 14.39
N ARG A 12 -7.32 -12.27 13.80
CA ARG A 12 -6.96 -13.51 14.50
C ARG A 12 -5.93 -14.27 13.68
N TRP A 13 -5.17 -15.14 14.35
CA TRP A 13 -4.16 -15.97 13.70
C TRP A 13 -4.81 -17.01 12.77
N ASN A 14 -4.18 -17.21 11.60
CA ASN A 14 -4.46 -18.29 10.64
C ASN A 14 -3.27 -18.40 9.66
N VAL A 15 -3.30 -19.36 8.73
CA VAL A 15 -2.28 -19.51 7.67
C VAL A 15 -2.14 -18.20 6.90
N LEU A 16 -3.26 -17.63 6.47
CA LEU A 16 -3.35 -16.28 5.95
C LEU A 16 -4.25 -15.45 6.86
N SER A 17 -3.82 -14.27 7.27
CA SER A 17 -4.67 -13.40 8.09
C SER A 17 -4.53 -11.92 7.75
N PHE A 18 -5.61 -11.18 7.96
CA PHE A 18 -5.66 -9.73 7.84
C PHE A 18 -5.78 -9.14 9.24
N HIS A 19 -4.98 -8.14 9.59
CA HIS A 19 -5.10 -7.45 10.89
C HIS A 19 -5.17 -5.95 10.68
N ASP A 20 -6.11 -5.30 11.34
CA ASP A 20 -6.27 -3.84 11.28
C ASP A 20 -4.99 -3.11 11.73
N ALA A 21 -4.29 -3.66 12.73
CA ALA A 21 -3.03 -3.12 13.25
C ALA A 21 -1.87 -3.12 12.23
N ASP A 22 -1.99 -3.86 11.11
CA ASP A 22 -0.99 -3.83 10.04
C ASP A 22 -1.07 -2.55 9.19
N HIS A 23 -2.11 -1.74 9.42
CA HIS A 23 -2.44 -0.55 8.64
C HIS A 23 -2.68 0.66 9.55
N GLY A 24 -2.76 1.84 8.93
CA GLY A 24 -2.95 3.11 9.61
C GLY A 24 -1.94 3.33 10.74
N PRO A 25 -2.36 3.90 11.89
CA PRO A 25 -1.47 4.16 13.03
C PRO A 25 -0.93 2.89 13.69
N GLY A 26 -1.49 1.71 13.37
CA GLY A 26 -1.07 0.42 13.92
C GLY A 26 -1.43 0.21 15.39
N ASP A 27 -2.39 0.96 15.91
CA ASP A 27 -2.89 0.88 17.28
C ASP A 27 -4.07 -0.10 17.47
N GLY A 28 -4.50 -0.75 16.39
CA GLY A 28 -5.62 -1.69 16.39
C GLY A 28 -6.99 -1.06 16.15
N THR A 29 -7.06 0.25 15.89
CA THR A 29 -8.29 0.90 15.41
C THR A 29 -8.79 0.18 14.14
N PRO A 30 -10.08 -0.15 14.02
CA PRO A 30 -10.63 -0.78 12.83
C PRO A 30 -10.25 0.01 11.57
N ILE A 31 -9.64 -0.64 10.59
CA ILE A 31 -9.02 0.08 9.47
C ILE A 31 -10.04 0.84 8.63
N ASP A 32 -11.25 0.30 8.47
CA ASP A 32 -12.34 0.96 7.74
C ASP A 32 -12.71 2.30 8.42
N GLN A 33 -12.81 2.31 9.75
CA GLN A 33 -13.09 3.53 10.52
C GLN A 33 -11.96 4.56 10.33
N HIS A 34 -10.70 4.11 10.44
CA HIS A 34 -9.54 4.99 10.29
C HIS A 34 -9.48 5.62 8.90
N ILE A 35 -9.62 4.82 7.83
CA ILE A 35 -9.56 5.29 6.45
C ILE A 35 -10.71 6.24 6.13
N ARG A 36 -11.93 5.97 6.62
CA ARG A 36 -13.05 6.90 6.48
C ARG A 36 -12.76 8.25 7.15
N GLY A 37 -12.15 8.23 8.34
CA GLY A 37 -11.74 9.45 9.03
C GLY A 37 -10.64 10.22 8.28
N VAL A 38 -9.68 9.51 7.68
CA VAL A 38 -8.65 10.10 6.82
C VAL A 38 -9.26 10.75 5.58
N LEU A 39 -10.16 10.05 4.89
CA LEU A 39 -10.86 10.53 3.70
C LEU A 39 -11.72 11.76 3.99
N ALA A 40 -12.51 11.73 5.06
CA ALA A 40 -13.36 12.85 5.47
C ALA A 40 -12.53 14.11 5.77
N ARG A 41 -11.40 13.99 6.48
CA ARG A 41 -10.48 15.11 6.72
C ARG A 41 -9.81 15.63 5.44
N GLY A 42 -9.67 14.79 4.42
CA GLY A 42 -9.20 15.18 3.10
C GLY A 42 -10.27 15.80 2.20
N GLY A 43 -11.53 15.87 2.64
CA GLY A 43 -12.65 16.39 1.85
C GLY A 43 -13.31 15.36 0.92
N TYR A 44 -13.02 14.07 1.10
CA TYR A 44 -13.52 12.97 0.26
C TYR A 44 -14.50 12.07 1.03
N ASP A 45 -15.59 12.64 1.54
CA ASP A 45 -16.63 11.82 2.20
C ASP A 45 -17.31 10.91 1.18
N ILE A 46 -17.28 9.60 1.43
CA ILE A 46 -17.88 8.58 0.58
C ILE A 46 -19.34 8.30 0.93
N GLU A 47 -19.93 9.02 1.88
CA GLU A 47 -21.35 9.01 2.25
C GLU A 47 -21.89 7.60 2.60
N GLY A 48 -21.07 6.74 3.19
CA GLY A 48 -21.45 5.34 3.48
C GLY A 48 -21.25 4.38 2.30
N GLY A 49 -20.50 4.81 1.28
CA GLY A 49 -19.98 3.94 0.24
C GLY A 49 -18.94 2.93 0.75
N ARG A 50 -18.31 2.22 -0.19
CA ARG A 50 -17.41 1.10 0.10
C ARG A 50 -15.93 1.51 0.07
N VAL A 51 -15.13 0.90 0.93
CA VAL A 51 -13.67 0.93 0.85
C VAL A 51 -13.18 -0.46 0.43
N SER A 52 -12.23 -0.52 -0.49
CA SER A 52 -11.53 -1.77 -0.85
C SER A 52 -10.03 -1.59 -0.66
N ILE A 53 -9.32 -2.64 -0.26
CA ILE A 53 -7.88 -2.58 -0.01
C ILE A 53 -7.12 -3.58 -0.90
N LEU A 54 -5.99 -3.13 -1.43
CA LEU A 54 -4.93 -3.97 -1.99
C LEU A 54 -3.75 -3.98 -1.01
N CYS A 55 -3.43 -5.16 -0.46
CA CYS A 55 -2.30 -5.37 0.44
C CYS A 55 -1.87 -6.84 0.42
N TYR A 56 -0.77 -7.16 1.10
CA TYR A 56 -0.44 -8.53 1.47
C TYR A 56 -1.12 -8.90 2.80
N PRO A 57 -1.67 -10.13 2.91
CA PRO A 57 -2.04 -10.68 4.21
C PRO A 57 -0.79 -11.10 4.98
N ARG A 58 -0.93 -11.29 6.29
CA ARG A 58 0.04 -12.07 7.08
C ARG A 58 0.07 -13.50 6.59
N VAL A 59 1.27 -14.02 6.38
CA VAL A 59 1.53 -15.44 6.14
C VAL A 59 2.14 -15.99 7.42
N LEU A 60 1.48 -16.97 8.04
CA LEU A 60 1.89 -17.58 9.31
C LEU A 60 2.19 -16.54 10.42
N GLY A 61 1.40 -15.46 10.46
CA GLY A 61 1.50 -14.40 11.46
C GLY A 61 2.45 -13.25 11.12
N TYR A 62 3.16 -13.31 9.98
CA TYR A 62 4.15 -12.29 9.59
C TYR A 62 3.79 -11.60 8.26
N VAL A 63 3.91 -10.27 8.23
CA VAL A 63 3.64 -9.43 7.04
C VAL A 63 4.62 -8.28 6.95
N PHE A 64 4.90 -7.86 5.71
CA PHE A 64 5.48 -6.56 5.41
C PHE A 64 4.76 -5.98 4.19
N ASN A 65 4.04 -4.88 4.38
CA ASN A 65 3.33 -4.15 3.33
C ASN A 65 4.15 -2.90 2.96
N PRO A 66 4.99 -2.92 1.91
CA PRO A 66 5.70 -1.71 1.48
C PRO A 66 4.74 -0.65 0.91
N LEU A 67 3.59 -1.10 0.41
CA LEU A 67 2.50 -0.25 -0.06
C LEU A 67 1.17 -0.97 0.15
N SER A 68 0.24 -0.31 0.81
CA SER A 68 -1.19 -0.67 0.84
C SER A 68 -1.96 0.38 0.05
N VAL A 69 -2.92 -0.03 -0.77
CA VAL A 69 -3.74 0.90 -1.55
C VAL A 69 -5.20 0.76 -1.16
N PHE A 70 -5.81 1.85 -0.71
CA PHE A 70 -7.23 1.90 -0.38
C PHE A 70 -7.99 2.66 -1.47
N TYR A 71 -9.01 2.02 -2.01
CA TYR A 71 -9.92 2.59 -3.01
C TYR A 71 -11.21 3.01 -2.31
N ALA A 72 -11.53 4.29 -2.38
CA ALA A 72 -12.70 4.88 -1.75
C ALA A 72 -13.78 5.10 -2.81
N PHE A 73 -14.90 4.38 -2.69
CA PHE A 73 -16.05 4.52 -3.59
C PHE A 73 -17.22 5.14 -2.85
N ASP A 74 -17.96 6.03 -3.52
CA ASP A 74 -19.21 6.57 -3.00
C ASP A 74 -20.32 5.51 -2.97
N ARG A 75 -21.53 5.91 -2.52
CA ARG A 75 -22.71 5.03 -2.49
C ARG A 75 -23.17 4.58 -3.88
N ARG A 76 -22.85 5.34 -4.93
CA ARG A 76 -23.20 5.06 -6.33
C ARG A 76 -22.17 4.16 -7.01
N GLY A 77 -21.04 3.87 -6.36
CA GLY A 77 -19.96 3.05 -6.86
C GLY A 77 -18.91 3.80 -7.68
N ALA A 78 -18.97 5.13 -7.73
CA ALA A 78 -17.96 5.97 -8.35
C ALA A 78 -16.71 6.06 -7.45
N LEU A 79 -15.53 5.97 -8.06
CA LEU A 79 -14.26 6.09 -7.31
C LEU A 79 -13.99 7.57 -7.01
N MET A 80 -13.88 7.91 -5.72
CA MET A 80 -13.73 9.30 -5.26
C MET A 80 -12.30 9.66 -4.90
N ALA A 81 -11.57 8.72 -4.30
CA ALA A 81 -10.20 8.92 -3.88
C ALA A 81 -9.45 7.59 -3.77
N ILE A 82 -8.13 7.67 -3.83
CA ILE A 82 -7.21 6.58 -3.54
C ILE A 82 -6.29 7.03 -2.42
N VAL A 83 -6.11 6.16 -1.42
CA VAL A 83 -5.12 6.36 -0.35
C VAL A 83 -3.96 5.39 -0.57
N TYR A 84 -2.76 5.93 -0.76
CA TYR A 84 -1.52 5.17 -0.83
C TYR A 84 -0.84 5.20 0.53
N GLU A 85 -0.86 4.08 1.24
CA GLU A 85 -0.16 3.92 2.50
C GLU A 85 1.22 3.29 2.26
N VAL A 86 2.27 4.08 2.40
CA VAL A 86 3.64 3.66 2.15
C VAL A 86 4.29 3.19 3.45
N ASN A 87 4.68 1.91 3.43
CA ASN A 87 5.45 1.12 4.38
C ASN A 87 6.98 1.30 4.28
N ASN A 88 7.72 1.71 5.33
CA ASN A 88 9.18 1.48 5.35
C ASN A 88 9.59 0.36 6.32
N THR A 89 10.82 -0.15 6.16
CA THR A 89 11.38 -1.22 7.02
C THR A 89 11.75 -0.74 8.43
N PHE A 90 11.62 0.56 8.72
CA PHE A 90 11.87 1.17 10.03
C PHE A 90 10.61 1.30 10.88
N GLY A 91 9.45 0.86 10.36
CA GLY A 91 8.18 0.92 11.08
C GLY A 91 7.50 2.29 11.03
N GLU A 92 7.91 3.16 10.11
CA GLU A 92 7.21 4.40 9.78
C GLU A 92 6.24 4.15 8.62
N ARG A 93 5.14 4.90 8.62
CA ARG A 93 4.02 4.76 7.70
C ARG A 93 3.49 6.12 7.30
N THR A 94 3.20 6.33 6.02
CA THR A 94 2.57 7.58 5.54
C THR A 94 1.44 7.29 4.58
N SER A 95 0.25 7.82 4.85
CA SER A 95 -0.91 7.74 3.96
C SER A 95 -1.01 8.99 3.09
N TYR A 96 -0.86 8.84 1.77
CA TYR A 96 -1.10 9.91 0.79
C TYR A 96 -2.52 9.79 0.24
N VAL A 97 -3.36 10.78 0.49
CA VAL A 97 -4.75 10.82 0.04
C VAL A 97 -4.84 11.64 -1.24
N ILE A 98 -5.28 11.03 -2.34
CA ILE A 98 -5.37 11.69 -3.65
C ILE A 98 -6.78 11.49 -4.22
N GLY A 99 -7.44 12.59 -4.56
CA GLY A 99 -8.75 12.59 -5.21
C GLY A 99 -8.71 12.04 -6.63
N ILE A 100 -9.88 11.65 -7.12
CA ILE A 100 -10.06 11.21 -8.50
C ILE A 100 -10.72 12.33 -9.30
N ASP A 101 -10.04 12.77 -10.36
CA ASP A 101 -10.55 13.80 -11.26
C ASP A 101 -11.57 13.22 -12.25
N ASP A 102 -11.28 12.03 -12.81
CA ASP A 102 -12.14 11.28 -13.72
C ASP A 102 -12.40 9.86 -13.16
N PRO A 103 -13.61 9.60 -12.60
CA PRO A 103 -13.99 8.29 -12.07
C PRO A 103 -14.10 7.16 -13.10
N ASP A 104 -14.27 7.51 -14.38
CA ASP A 104 -14.49 6.57 -15.48
C ASP A 104 -13.20 6.28 -16.26
N ALA A 105 -12.11 6.98 -15.94
CA ALA A 105 -10.79 6.72 -16.52
C ALA A 105 -10.39 5.25 -16.31
N SER A 106 -9.90 4.62 -17.39
CA SER A 106 -9.38 3.25 -17.33
C SER A 106 -8.11 3.13 -16.49
N VAL A 107 -7.30 4.20 -16.45
CA VAL A 107 -6.08 4.32 -15.64
C VAL A 107 -6.05 5.70 -15.00
N HIS A 108 -5.96 5.73 -13.67
CA HIS A 108 -5.78 6.95 -12.90
C HIS A 108 -4.28 7.25 -12.79
N ALA A 109 -3.85 8.38 -13.36
CA ALA A 109 -2.49 8.88 -13.22
C ALA A 109 -2.46 9.92 -12.10
N GLN A 110 -1.73 9.63 -11.03
CA GLN A 110 -1.69 10.47 -9.83
C GLN A 110 -0.23 10.77 -9.45
N SER A 111 0.00 11.86 -8.73
CA SER A 111 1.34 12.22 -8.26
C SER A 111 1.28 12.98 -6.94
N CYS A 112 2.31 12.81 -6.13
CA CYS A 112 2.48 13.57 -4.90
C CYS A 112 3.96 13.73 -4.56
N SER A 113 4.28 14.76 -3.78
CA SER A 113 5.61 14.90 -3.20
C SER A 113 5.79 13.88 -2.09
N LYS A 114 6.98 13.26 -2.05
CA LYS A 114 7.36 12.29 -1.04
C LYS A 114 7.60 13.00 0.29
N ASP A 115 7.00 12.48 1.35
CA ASP A 115 7.13 13.00 2.71
C ASP A 115 7.68 11.95 3.71
N MET A 116 8.18 10.81 3.21
CA MET A 116 8.74 9.73 4.04
C MET A 116 10.06 9.20 3.49
N ASP A 117 10.99 8.88 4.39
CA ASP A 117 12.24 8.18 4.07
C ASP A 117 11.94 6.69 3.86
N VAL A 118 11.96 6.23 2.61
CA VAL A 118 11.64 4.84 2.23
C VAL A 118 12.87 3.96 2.02
N SER A 119 14.05 4.57 1.89
CA SER A 119 15.31 3.86 1.63
C SER A 119 16.49 4.69 2.15
N PRO A 120 17.51 4.08 2.75
CA PRO A 120 18.74 4.77 3.14
C PRO A 120 19.60 5.22 1.93
N PHE A 121 19.23 4.80 0.72
CA PHE A 121 19.92 5.12 -0.54
C PHE A 121 19.11 6.09 -1.43
N ALA A 122 17.96 6.58 -0.97
CA ALA A 122 17.15 7.55 -1.69
C ALA A 122 17.06 8.85 -0.91
N SER A 123 17.07 9.99 -1.63
CA SER A 123 16.83 11.30 -1.03
C SER A 123 15.48 11.34 -0.32
N ARG A 124 15.35 12.20 0.70
CA ARG A 124 14.05 12.50 1.33
C ARG A 124 13.10 13.15 0.33
N GLU A 125 13.63 14.07 -0.45
CA GLU A 125 12.88 14.81 -1.46
C GLU A 125 12.72 13.97 -2.72
N GLY A 126 11.57 14.14 -3.36
CA GLY A 126 11.22 13.45 -4.58
C GLY A 126 9.73 13.48 -4.83
N ASN A 127 9.32 13.06 -6.01
CA ASN A 127 7.92 12.99 -6.41
C ASN A 127 7.56 11.56 -6.76
N TYR A 128 6.52 11.05 -6.12
CA TYR A 128 5.86 9.84 -6.55
C TYR A 128 4.96 10.14 -7.73
N SER A 129 4.94 9.22 -8.69
CA SER A 129 3.88 9.11 -9.68
C SER A 129 3.33 7.70 -9.68
N PHE A 130 2.02 7.60 -9.64
CA PHE A 130 1.23 6.39 -9.64
C PHE A 130 0.46 6.28 -10.95
N ARG A 131 0.39 5.09 -11.51
CA ARG A 131 -0.60 4.74 -12.53
C ARG A 131 -1.34 3.51 -12.04
N ILE A 132 -2.64 3.61 -11.86
CA ILE A 132 -3.41 2.55 -11.22
C ILE A 132 -4.76 2.36 -11.91
N THR A 133 -5.18 1.11 -12.06
CA THR A 133 -6.52 0.78 -12.54
C THR A 133 -7.46 0.58 -11.35
N ARG A 134 -8.78 0.59 -11.62
CA ARG A 134 -9.76 0.15 -10.62
C ARG A 134 -9.50 -1.32 -10.22
N PRO A 135 -9.83 -1.72 -8.97
CA PRO A 135 -9.66 -3.10 -8.51
C PRO A 135 -10.76 -3.99 -9.09
N ASP A 136 -10.57 -4.39 -10.35
CA ASP A 136 -11.46 -5.27 -11.12
C ASP A 136 -10.78 -6.62 -11.41
N GLU A 137 -11.14 -7.31 -12.50
CA GLU A 137 -10.54 -8.59 -12.90
C GLU A 137 -9.03 -8.51 -13.17
N GLU A 138 -8.55 -7.41 -13.75
CA GLU A 138 -7.12 -7.10 -13.86
C GLU A 138 -6.78 -5.83 -13.08
N LEU A 139 -5.66 -5.89 -12.38
CA LEU A 139 -5.12 -4.76 -11.64
C LEU A 139 -3.73 -4.42 -12.13
N LEU A 140 -3.53 -3.16 -12.49
CA LEU A 140 -2.22 -2.57 -12.76
C LEU A 140 -1.92 -1.52 -11.70
N LEU A 141 -0.73 -1.57 -11.11
CA LEU A 141 -0.19 -0.55 -10.25
C LEU A 141 1.27 -0.31 -10.62
N ALA A 142 1.54 0.84 -11.23
CA ALA A 142 2.89 1.33 -11.46
C ALA A 142 3.20 2.44 -10.47
N VAL A 143 4.35 2.35 -9.81
CA VAL A 143 4.86 3.37 -8.90
C VAL A 143 6.23 3.78 -9.37
N GLN A 144 6.45 5.08 -9.49
CA GLN A 144 7.75 5.64 -9.80
C GLN A 144 8.09 6.73 -8.79
N LEU A 145 9.31 6.68 -8.25
CA LEU A 145 9.90 7.76 -7.48
C LEU A 145 10.97 8.45 -8.34
N ARG A 146 10.87 9.77 -8.45
CA ARG A 146 11.87 10.63 -9.12
C ARG A 146 12.40 11.68 -8.15
N ASP A 147 13.67 11.99 -8.26
CA ASP A 147 14.30 13.19 -7.70
C ASP A 147 14.76 14.12 -8.84
N ASP A 148 15.51 15.16 -8.51
CA ASP A 148 16.04 16.13 -9.49
C ASP A 148 17.08 15.51 -10.45
N ALA A 149 17.73 14.41 -10.05
CA ALA A 149 18.69 13.69 -10.88
C ALA A 149 18.01 12.68 -11.83
N GLY A 150 16.76 12.29 -11.54
CA GLY A 150 15.93 11.47 -12.41
C GLY A 150 15.19 10.35 -11.68
N PRO A 151 14.86 9.23 -12.36
CA PRO A 151 14.11 8.14 -11.74
C PRO A 151 14.97 7.28 -10.81
N LEU A 152 14.61 7.25 -9.52
CA LEU A 152 15.26 6.44 -8.48
C LEU A 152 14.65 5.04 -8.35
N ILE A 153 13.31 4.96 -8.38
CA ILE A 153 12.58 3.70 -8.18
C ILE A 153 11.51 3.58 -9.25
N LYS A 154 11.39 2.39 -9.84
CA LYS A 154 10.27 2.00 -10.71
C LYS A 154 9.81 0.61 -10.31
N THR A 155 8.54 0.50 -9.94
CA THR A 155 7.91 -0.76 -9.55
C THR A 155 6.62 -0.93 -10.34
N LEU A 156 6.40 -2.15 -10.83
CA LEU A 156 5.18 -2.54 -11.51
C LEU A 156 4.60 -3.77 -10.82
N PHE A 157 3.34 -3.66 -10.41
CA PHE A 157 2.53 -4.79 -9.99
C PHE A 157 1.41 -4.98 -11.02
N ARG A 158 1.30 -6.21 -11.53
CA ARG A 158 0.15 -6.66 -12.32
C ARG A 158 -0.43 -7.89 -11.65
N GLY A 159 -1.73 -7.84 -11.39
CA GLY A 159 -2.47 -8.94 -10.78
C GLY A 159 -3.70 -9.27 -11.59
N ARG A 160 -4.09 -10.54 -11.56
CA ARG A 160 -5.41 -10.99 -11.97
C ARG A 160 -6.18 -11.39 -10.72
N ARG A 161 -7.45 -11.01 -10.65
CA ARG A 161 -8.32 -11.36 -9.55
C ARG A 161 -8.57 -12.86 -9.55
N GLU A 162 -8.51 -13.45 -8.37
CA GLU A 162 -8.89 -14.83 -8.13
C GLU A 162 -9.95 -14.86 -7.04
N LYS A 163 -10.79 -15.90 -7.06
CA LYS A 163 -11.82 -16.10 -6.04
C LYS A 163 -11.15 -16.35 -4.69
N LEU A 164 -11.64 -15.67 -3.66
CA LEU A 164 -11.19 -15.88 -2.27
C LEU A 164 -11.92 -17.10 -1.67
N ASP A 165 -11.33 -18.28 -1.85
CA ASP A 165 -11.79 -19.53 -1.24
C ASP A 165 -10.62 -20.40 -0.72
N ASP A 166 -10.94 -21.41 0.10
CA ASP A 166 -9.93 -22.23 0.76
C ASP A 166 -9.04 -23.02 -0.23
N ALA A 167 -9.55 -23.36 -1.42
CA ALA A 167 -8.75 -24.07 -2.44
C ALA A 167 -7.64 -23.17 -3.00
N ASN A 168 -7.99 -21.95 -3.38
CA ASN A 168 -7.03 -20.96 -3.86
C ASN A 168 -6.05 -20.55 -2.75
N LEU A 169 -6.53 -20.36 -1.52
CA LEU A 169 -5.68 -20.04 -0.36
C LEU A 169 -4.68 -21.15 -0.05
N LEU A 170 -5.09 -22.42 -0.12
CA LEU A 170 -4.19 -23.57 0.07
C LEU A 170 -3.12 -23.61 -1.02
N GLY A 171 -3.52 -23.48 -2.29
CA GLY A 171 -2.60 -23.45 -3.42
C GLY A 171 -1.54 -22.34 -3.31
N LEU A 172 -1.96 -21.14 -2.91
CA LEU A 172 -1.05 -20.02 -2.67
C LEU A 172 -0.11 -20.28 -1.49
N SER A 173 -0.62 -20.84 -0.39
CA SER A 173 0.17 -21.15 0.81
C SER A 173 1.27 -22.18 0.53
N LEU A 174 0.97 -23.19 -0.29
CA LEU A 174 1.95 -24.20 -0.71
C LEU A 174 2.97 -23.66 -1.72
N ARG A 175 2.56 -22.73 -2.60
CA ARG A 175 3.44 -22.15 -3.62
C ARG A 175 4.39 -21.10 -3.04
N PHE A 176 3.96 -20.39 -1.99
CA PHE A 176 4.70 -19.27 -1.41
C PHE A 176 4.78 -19.30 0.13
N PRO A 177 5.24 -20.40 0.75
CA PRO A 177 5.19 -20.57 2.22
C PRO A 177 6.06 -19.57 3.00
N LEU A 178 7.13 -19.07 2.37
CA LEU A 178 8.08 -18.11 2.97
C LEU A 178 8.09 -16.78 2.21
N LEU A 179 6.97 -16.40 1.57
CA LEU A 179 6.89 -15.18 0.75
C LEU A 179 7.45 -13.96 1.48
N THR A 180 6.97 -13.71 2.69
CA THR A 180 7.33 -12.51 3.45
C THR A 180 8.80 -12.53 3.87
N LEU A 181 9.33 -13.69 4.30
CA LEU A 181 10.75 -13.83 4.63
C LEU A 181 11.63 -13.65 3.39
N LYS A 182 11.21 -14.17 2.24
CA LYS A 182 11.90 -13.96 0.95
C LYS A 182 11.91 -12.49 0.56
N VAL A 183 10.79 -11.78 0.72
CA VAL A 183 10.70 -10.33 0.43
C VAL A 183 11.68 -9.55 1.29
N ILE A 184 11.68 -9.77 2.61
CA ILE A 184 12.59 -9.07 3.51
C ILE A 184 14.04 -9.42 3.24
N GLY A 185 14.35 -10.70 3.03
CA GLY A 185 15.69 -11.15 2.66
C GLY A 185 16.17 -10.46 1.38
N ALA A 186 15.32 -10.39 0.35
CA ALA A 186 15.64 -9.71 -0.91
C ALA A 186 15.89 -8.21 -0.71
N ILE A 187 15.10 -7.52 0.12
CA ILE A 187 15.32 -6.10 0.46
C ILE A 187 16.69 -5.90 1.12
N HIS A 188 17.04 -6.73 2.10
CA HIS A 188 18.33 -6.63 2.79
C HIS A 188 19.51 -6.98 1.87
N CYS A 189 19.36 -7.99 1.01
CA CYS A 189 20.38 -8.35 0.02
C CYS A 189 20.60 -7.20 -0.98
N GLU A 190 19.54 -6.55 -1.46
CA GLU A 190 19.69 -5.43 -2.39
C GLU A 190 20.34 -4.22 -1.71
N ALA A 191 19.96 -3.91 -0.46
CA ALA A 191 20.63 -2.90 0.34
C ALA A 191 22.13 -3.19 0.52
N ALA A 192 22.51 -4.44 0.79
CA ALA A 192 23.91 -4.84 0.90
C ALA A 192 24.67 -4.69 -0.44
N LYS A 193 24.05 -5.01 -1.58
CA LYS A 193 24.66 -4.80 -2.90
C LYS A 193 24.89 -3.32 -3.19
N LEU A 194 23.94 -2.45 -2.88
CA LEU A 194 24.07 -1.01 -3.07
C LEU A 194 25.19 -0.44 -2.20
N TRP A 195 25.30 -0.91 -0.96
CA TRP A 195 26.40 -0.57 -0.06
C TRP A 195 27.77 -1.04 -0.59
N LEU A 196 27.86 -2.29 -1.07
CA LEU A 196 29.07 -2.82 -1.71
C LEU A 196 29.45 -2.08 -3.01
N LYS A 197 28.48 -1.48 -3.70
CA LYS A 197 28.70 -0.59 -4.86
C LYS A 197 29.15 0.82 -4.47
N GLY A 198 29.33 1.10 -3.17
CA GLY A 198 29.80 2.39 -2.68
C GLY A 198 28.76 3.50 -2.72
N ILE A 199 27.46 3.18 -2.84
CA ILE A 199 26.41 4.19 -2.79
C ILE A 199 26.33 4.72 -1.35
N PRO A 200 26.51 6.03 -1.13
CA PRO A 200 26.55 6.60 0.20
C PRO A 200 25.21 6.45 0.91
N LEU A 201 25.25 6.19 2.21
CA LEU A 201 24.07 6.20 3.06
C LEU A 201 23.67 7.65 3.33
N VAL A 202 22.41 7.99 3.10
CA VAL A 202 21.87 9.31 3.42
C VAL A 202 21.53 9.37 4.92
N GLN A 203 21.87 10.48 5.58
CA GLN A 203 21.55 10.68 6.99
C GLN A 203 20.03 10.75 7.19
N ARG A 204 19.50 9.84 8.02
CA ARG A 204 18.07 9.71 8.26
C ARG A 204 17.54 10.82 9.18
N HIS A 205 16.35 11.32 8.86
CA HIS A 205 15.57 12.14 9.79
C HIS A 205 14.49 11.30 10.44
N ARG A 206 14.32 11.42 11.76
CA ARG A 206 13.29 10.67 12.48
C ARG A 206 11.92 11.24 12.11
N SER A 207 11.11 10.48 11.39
CA SER A 207 9.74 10.88 11.06
C SER A 207 8.77 10.34 12.13
N PRO A 208 7.57 10.93 12.28
CA PRO A 208 6.53 10.31 13.09
C PRO A 208 6.25 8.88 12.59
N ARG A 209 5.84 7.99 13.50
CA ARG A 209 5.53 6.59 13.12
C ARG A 209 4.38 6.50 12.11
N TYR A 210 3.45 7.43 12.15
CA TYR A 210 2.33 7.50 11.22
C TYR A 210 2.04 8.95 10.84
N THR A 211 1.89 9.24 9.55
CA THR A 211 1.48 10.55 9.03
C THR A 211 0.43 10.42 7.93
N VAL A 212 -0.31 11.50 7.70
CA VAL A 212 -1.31 11.61 6.63
C VAL A 212 -1.01 12.87 5.83
N THR A 213 -0.89 12.72 4.52
CA THR A 213 -0.66 13.81 3.57
C THR A 213 -1.83 13.90 2.62
N ASN A 214 -2.62 14.98 2.72
CA ASN A 214 -3.68 15.26 1.76
C ASN A 214 -3.08 15.96 0.54
N VAL A 215 -3.17 15.32 -0.62
CA VAL A 215 -2.70 15.87 -1.88
C VAL A 215 -3.85 16.65 -2.49
N LEU A 216 -3.74 17.97 -2.47
CA LEU A 216 -4.73 18.83 -3.11
C LEU A 216 -4.66 18.60 -4.62
N SER A 217 -5.78 18.21 -5.23
CA SER A 217 -5.85 18.19 -6.70
C SER A 217 -5.64 19.61 -7.22
N LYS A 218 -4.81 19.76 -8.25
CA LYS A 218 -4.66 21.04 -8.96
C LYS A 218 -5.96 21.27 -9.72
N ARG A 219 -6.84 22.12 -9.16
CA ARG A 219 -7.98 22.66 -9.89
C ARG A 219 -7.54 23.42 -11.14
#